data_AF-A0A946SMP0-F1
#
_entry.id   AF-A0A946SMP0-F1
#
_cell.length_a   1.000
_cell.length_b   1.000
_cell.length_c   1.000
_cell.angle_alpha   90.00
_cell.angle_beta   90.00
_cell.angle_gamma   90.00
#
_symmetry.space_group_name_H-M   'P 1'
#
loop_
_entity.id
_entity.type
_entity.pdbx_description
1 polymer ?
#
loop_
_entity_poly.entity_id
_entity_poly.type
_entity_poly.pdbx_seq_one_letter_code
_entity_poly.pdbx_strand_id
1 'polypeptide(L)'
;MARHLGMACAALAVAATVVGCANLSSLLTTEWSENYALASTGTEATHPYLNDGKLSTVAETRNLADPREFVLQLDKPRRVRRITLKNDNLYRFSVKYWDAKREIWRDVKTVRQRRDVEGAERVIQPAFDFGGINFETDRILIDVTRTVDDIIITKSAPDPNDKVIEHGWREIGGRQREYFRILIERPARVREVEVFGIASASS
;
A
#
# COMPACT_ATOMS: atom_id res chain seq x y z
N MET A 1 12.03 45.84 -48.74
CA MET A 1 11.23 45.77 -47.50
C MET A 1 10.36 44.49 -47.45
N ALA A 2 10.92 43.31 -47.72
CA ALA A 2 10.15 42.05 -47.77
C ALA A 2 10.70 40.94 -46.84
N ARG A 3 11.70 41.26 -46.00
CA ARG A 3 12.35 40.30 -45.10
C ARG A 3 11.84 40.35 -43.65
N HIS A 4 11.05 41.38 -43.28
CA HIS A 4 10.53 41.54 -41.92
C HIS A 4 9.09 41.02 -41.73
N LEU A 5 8.35 40.71 -42.81
CA LEU A 5 7.00 40.14 -42.70
C LEU A 5 7.00 38.62 -42.47
N GLY A 6 7.95 37.88 -43.06
CA GLY A 6 8.00 36.41 -42.93
C GLY A 6 8.35 35.91 -41.52
N MET A 7 9.12 36.69 -40.76
CA MET A 7 9.57 36.33 -39.42
C MET A 7 8.48 36.54 -38.36
N ALA A 8 7.57 37.50 -38.58
CA ALA A 8 6.44 37.76 -37.69
C ALA A 8 5.35 36.69 -37.76
N CYS A 9 5.05 36.17 -38.96
CA CYS A 9 4.11 35.05 -39.11
C CYS A 9 4.64 33.73 -38.54
N ALA A 10 5.94 33.47 -38.64
CA ALA A 10 6.56 32.27 -38.04
C ALA A 10 6.54 32.32 -36.51
N ALA A 11 6.76 33.48 -35.90
CA ALA A 11 6.69 33.65 -34.44
C ALA A 11 5.27 33.50 -33.88
N LEU A 12 4.24 33.95 -34.62
CA LEU A 12 2.83 33.80 -34.22
C LEU A 12 2.35 32.34 -34.30
N ALA A 13 2.81 31.58 -35.31
CA ALA A 13 2.46 30.17 -35.48
C ALA A 13 3.11 29.27 -34.41
N VAL A 14 4.34 29.61 -33.97
CA VAL A 14 5.02 28.90 -32.86
C VAL A 14 4.39 29.25 -31.50
N ALA A 15 3.90 30.47 -31.30
CA ALA A 15 3.19 30.82 -30.06
C ALA A 15 1.83 30.09 -29.94
N ALA A 16 1.12 29.89 -31.04
CA ALA A 16 -0.18 29.19 -31.04
C ALA A 16 -0.06 27.67 -30.77
N THR A 17 1.04 27.03 -31.17
CA THR A 17 1.27 25.60 -30.91
C THR A 17 1.71 25.32 -29.48
N VAL A 18 2.44 26.24 -28.83
CA VAL A 18 2.89 26.07 -27.44
C VAL A 18 1.73 26.27 -26.43
N VAL A 19 0.79 27.18 -26.71
CA VAL A 19 -0.41 27.37 -25.86
C VAL A 19 -1.41 26.22 -26.03
N GLY A 20 -1.49 25.62 -27.22
CA GLY A 20 -2.35 24.45 -27.48
C GLY A 20 -1.92 23.18 -26.73
N CYS A 21 -0.61 22.91 -26.64
CA CYS A 21 -0.10 21.71 -25.95
C CYS A 21 -0.18 21.80 -24.41
N ALA A 22 -0.09 23.00 -23.83
CA ALA A 22 -0.19 23.17 -22.38
C ALA A 22 -1.59 22.84 -21.84
N ASN A 23 -2.65 23.22 -22.56
CA ASN A 23 -4.05 22.97 -22.16
C ASN A 23 -4.53 21.54 -22.46
N LEU A 24 -3.94 20.86 -23.44
CA LEU A 24 -4.18 19.43 -23.67
C LEU A 24 -3.60 18.56 -22.54
N SER A 25 -2.52 19.02 -21.90
CA SER A 25 -1.88 18.29 -20.80
C SER A 25 -2.74 18.28 -19.53
N SER A 26 -3.40 19.38 -19.20
CA SER A 26 -4.33 19.47 -18.06
C SER A 26 -5.65 18.72 -18.29
N LEU A 27 -6.06 18.53 -19.56
CA LEU A 27 -7.22 17.71 -19.92
C LEU A 27 -6.95 16.20 -19.82
N LEU A 28 -5.69 15.79 -19.73
CA LEU A 28 -5.27 14.37 -19.66
C LEU A 28 -4.85 13.94 -18.24
N THR A 29 -4.77 14.85 -17.28
CA THR A 29 -4.48 14.52 -15.88
C THR A 29 -5.75 14.07 -15.16
N THR A 30 -5.76 12.85 -14.64
CA THR A 30 -6.83 12.40 -13.74
C THR A 30 -6.74 13.18 -12.43
N GLU A 31 -7.72 14.05 -12.18
CA GLU A 31 -7.86 14.70 -10.88
C GLU A 31 -8.44 13.71 -9.87
N TRP A 32 -7.77 13.58 -8.73
CA TRP A 32 -8.19 12.73 -7.63
C TRP A 32 -9.13 13.49 -6.71
N SER A 33 -10.09 12.79 -6.11
CA SER A 33 -10.90 13.36 -5.03
C SER A 33 -10.03 13.76 -3.83
N GLU A 34 -10.65 14.40 -2.85
CA GLU A 34 -10.07 14.46 -1.50
C GLU A 34 -9.81 13.05 -0.94
N ASN A 35 -8.88 12.95 0.00
CA ASN A 35 -8.56 11.69 0.68
C ASN A 35 -9.73 11.27 1.58
N TYR A 36 -10.46 10.23 1.17
CA TYR A 36 -11.59 9.68 1.92
C TYR A 36 -11.15 9.08 3.26
N ALA A 37 -9.89 8.65 3.39
CA ALA A 37 -9.42 7.96 4.59
C ALA A 37 -9.24 8.89 5.79
N LEU A 38 -9.08 10.20 5.60
CA LEU A 38 -8.73 11.12 6.68
C LEU A 38 -9.74 11.09 7.84
N ALA A 39 -9.27 11.14 9.08
CA ALA A 39 -10.15 11.21 10.24
C ALA A 39 -11.09 12.44 10.18
N SER A 40 -10.65 13.54 9.54
CA SER A 40 -11.45 14.75 9.35
C SER A 40 -12.69 14.55 8.45
N THR A 41 -12.74 13.48 7.65
CA THR A 41 -13.92 13.14 6.82
C THR A 41 -14.89 12.21 7.54
N GLY A 42 -14.64 11.85 8.80
CA GLY A 42 -15.46 10.93 9.58
C GLY A 42 -15.03 9.46 9.47
N THR A 43 -13.89 9.17 8.84
CA THR A 43 -13.35 7.81 8.75
C THR A 43 -12.76 7.35 10.09
N GLU A 44 -13.15 6.15 10.51
CA GLU A 44 -12.62 5.48 11.69
C GLU A 44 -11.51 4.49 11.30
N ALA A 45 -10.56 4.29 12.20
CA ALA A 45 -9.43 3.40 11.99
C ALA A 45 -9.14 2.56 13.24
N THR A 46 -8.59 1.36 13.06
CA THR A 46 -8.12 0.55 14.21
C THR A 46 -7.00 1.22 14.99
N HIS A 47 -6.30 2.17 14.37
CA HIS A 47 -5.29 3.00 15.01
C HIS A 47 -5.41 4.47 14.53
N PRO A 48 -5.42 5.48 15.43
CA PRO A 48 -5.66 6.87 15.05
C PRO A 48 -4.60 7.46 14.11
N TYR A 49 -3.35 7.01 14.23
CA TYR A 49 -2.26 7.44 13.33
C TYR A 49 -2.34 6.85 11.92
N LEU A 50 -3.28 5.95 11.63
CA LEU A 50 -3.43 5.38 10.30
C LEU A 50 -4.00 6.41 9.31
N ASN A 51 -4.71 7.42 9.80
CA ASN A 51 -5.46 8.38 9.00
C ASN A 51 -5.49 9.82 9.58
N ASP A 52 -4.47 10.20 10.33
CA ASP A 52 -4.39 11.53 10.96
C ASP A 52 -3.82 12.64 10.04
N GLY A 53 -3.44 12.31 8.80
CA GLY A 53 -2.85 13.25 7.85
C GLY A 53 -1.36 13.55 8.08
N LYS A 54 -0.66 12.83 8.97
CA LYS A 54 0.70 13.16 9.42
C LYS A 54 1.68 12.01 9.20
N LEU A 55 2.54 12.13 8.20
CA LEU A 55 3.60 11.14 7.91
C LEU A 55 4.63 10.92 9.05
N SER A 56 4.68 11.83 10.03
CA SER A 56 5.55 11.72 11.22
C SER A 56 5.04 10.72 12.25
N THR A 57 3.75 10.37 12.24
CA THR A 57 3.15 9.40 13.15
C THR A 57 3.21 7.99 12.54
N VAL A 58 3.11 6.97 13.39
CA VAL A 58 3.22 5.56 12.98
C VAL A 58 2.17 4.76 13.72
N ALA A 59 1.23 4.17 12.97
CA ALA A 59 0.29 3.19 13.48
C ALA A 59 0.99 1.84 13.66
N GLU A 60 0.95 1.30 14.87
CA GLU A 60 1.59 0.03 15.24
C GLU A 60 0.57 -0.97 15.79
N THR A 61 0.67 -2.22 15.36
CA THR A 61 -0.15 -3.32 15.90
C THR A 61 0.31 -3.65 17.32
N ARG A 62 -0.61 -3.71 18.29
CA ARG A 62 -0.25 -3.73 19.73
C ARG A 62 0.42 -5.01 20.21
N ASN A 63 -0.13 -6.19 19.90
CA ASN A 63 0.32 -7.47 20.45
C ASN A 63 0.80 -8.42 19.36
N LEU A 64 1.83 -9.21 19.68
CA LEU A 64 2.31 -10.30 18.80
C LEU A 64 1.33 -11.48 18.69
N ALA A 65 0.38 -11.57 19.63
CA ALA A 65 -0.64 -12.63 19.63
C ALA A 65 -1.87 -12.28 18.78
N ASP A 66 -2.06 -11.00 18.45
CA ASP A 66 -3.19 -10.54 17.66
C ASP A 66 -2.85 -10.54 16.17
N PRO A 67 -3.83 -10.75 15.28
CA PRO A 67 -3.64 -10.57 13.84
C PRO A 67 -3.06 -9.19 13.54
N ARG A 68 -2.06 -9.14 12.65
CA ARG A 68 -1.44 -7.89 12.23
C ARG A 68 -2.30 -7.23 11.16
N GLU A 69 -3.40 -6.63 11.61
CA GLU A 69 -4.43 -6.06 10.75
C GLU A 69 -4.62 -4.56 11.01
N PHE A 70 -4.79 -3.81 9.93
CA PHE A 70 -5.25 -2.42 9.98
C PHE A 70 -6.57 -2.31 9.23
N VAL A 71 -7.60 -1.77 9.87
CA VAL A 71 -8.91 -1.57 9.25
C VAL A 71 -9.24 -0.08 9.22
N LEU A 72 -9.73 0.37 8.07
CA LEU A 72 -10.35 1.67 7.86
C LEU A 72 -11.83 1.47 7.58
N GLN A 73 -12.67 2.20 8.30
CA GLN A 73 -14.12 2.28 8.10
C GLN A 73 -14.44 3.71 7.64
N LEU A 74 -14.76 3.86 6.37
CA LEU A 74 -15.18 5.12 5.78
C LEU A 74 -16.54 5.56 6.34
N ASP A 75 -16.78 6.87 6.30
CA ASP A 75 -18.03 7.52 6.73
C ASP A 75 -19.28 6.94 6.05
N LYS A 76 -19.13 6.57 4.78
CA LYS A 76 -20.14 5.90 3.95
C LYS A 76 -19.47 5.12 2.83
N PRO A 77 -20.19 4.24 2.13
CA PRO A 77 -19.67 3.60 0.93
C PRO A 77 -19.19 4.63 -0.10
N ARG A 78 -17.92 4.52 -0.51
CA ARG A 78 -17.30 5.37 -1.54
C ARG A 78 -16.82 4.53 -2.69
N ARG A 79 -16.88 5.08 -3.91
CA ARG A 79 -16.21 4.50 -5.06
C ARG A 79 -14.71 4.81 -5.00
N VAL A 80 -13.91 3.77 -4.80
CA VAL A 80 -12.46 3.83 -4.67
C VAL A 80 -11.79 3.55 -6.02
N ARG A 81 -10.81 4.39 -6.35
CA ARG A 81 -10.05 4.40 -7.61
C ARG A 81 -8.54 4.31 -7.42
N ARG A 82 -8.07 4.67 -6.23
CA ARG A 82 -6.67 4.58 -5.82
C ARG A 82 -6.58 4.39 -4.30
N ILE A 83 -5.66 3.56 -3.86
CA ILE A 83 -5.25 3.44 -2.46
C ILE A 83 -3.74 3.63 -2.40
N THR A 84 -3.26 4.50 -1.52
CA THR A 84 -1.83 4.68 -1.27
C THR A 84 -1.52 4.34 0.18
N LEU A 85 -0.50 3.52 0.42
CA LEU A 85 -0.04 3.12 1.75
C LEU A 85 1.36 3.68 1.97
N LYS A 86 1.53 4.53 2.98
CA LYS A 86 2.84 5.03 3.42
C LYS A 86 3.41 4.02 4.41
N ASN A 87 4.45 3.34 3.99
CA ASN A 87 4.96 2.15 4.68
C ASN A 87 6.03 2.54 5.70
N ASP A 88 6.07 1.81 6.82
CA ASP A 88 7.21 1.85 7.74
C ASP A 88 8.00 0.53 7.68
N ASN A 89 7.33 -0.63 7.87
CA ASN A 89 8.04 -1.91 7.96
C ASN A 89 7.34 -3.10 7.26
N LEU A 90 6.27 -2.86 6.49
CA LEU A 90 5.54 -3.95 5.82
C LEU A 90 6.40 -4.58 4.71
N TYR A 91 6.39 -5.92 4.66
CA TYR A 91 7.16 -6.71 3.69
C TYR A 91 6.27 -7.63 2.83
N ARG A 92 5.30 -8.32 3.45
CA ARG A 92 4.25 -9.08 2.74
C ARG A 92 2.90 -8.82 3.38
N PHE A 93 1.93 -8.43 2.58
CA PHE A 93 0.59 -8.08 3.04
C PHE A 93 -0.41 -8.12 1.90
N SER A 94 -1.69 -8.16 2.24
CA SER A 94 -2.81 -7.98 1.31
C SER A 94 -3.60 -6.73 1.67
N VAL A 95 -4.02 -5.98 0.65
CA VAL A 95 -5.05 -4.95 0.78
C VAL A 95 -6.36 -5.56 0.30
N LYS A 96 -7.39 -5.49 1.12
CA LYS A 96 -8.72 -6.04 0.89
C LYS A 96 -9.78 -4.96 1.06
N TYR A 97 -10.94 -5.15 0.44
CA TYR A 97 -12.11 -4.32 0.65
C TYR A 97 -13.31 -5.18 1.02
N TRP A 98 -14.26 -4.60 1.76
CA TRP A 98 -15.52 -5.27 2.07
C TRP A 98 -16.49 -5.13 0.89
N ASP A 99 -16.88 -6.26 0.29
CA ASP A 99 -17.93 -6.31 -0.73
C ASP A 99 -19.27 -6.49 -0.03
N ALA A 100 -19.94 -5.39 0.29
CA ALA A 100 -21.20 -5.39 1.05
C ALA A 100 -22.31 -6.21 0.37
N LYS A 101 -22.28 -6.40 -0.95
CA LYS A 101 -23.29 -7.21 -1.66
C LYS A 101 -23.09 -8.71 -1.45
N ARG A 102 -21.85 -9.12 -1.23
CA ARG A 102 -21.47 -10.53 -1.07
C ARG A 102 -21.12 -10.89 0.37
N GLU A 103 -21.03 -9.90 1.25
CA GLU A 103 -20.63 -10.04 2.65
C GLU A 103 -19.30 -10.77 2.83
N ILE A 104 -18.32 -10.43 1.97
CA ILE A 104 -16.98 -11.01 2.00
C ILE A 104 -15.91 -9.95 1.82
N TRP A 105 -14.73 -10.22 2.38
CA TRP A 105 -13.51 -9.51 2.04
C TRP A 105 -13.00 -9.98 0.68
N ARG A 106 -12.69 -9.03 -0.21
CA ARG A 106 -12.10 -9.30 -1.52
C ARG A 106 -10.74 -8.63 -1.64
N ASP A 107 -9.79 -9.33 -2.24
CA ASP A 107 -8.45 -8.78 -2.46
C ASP A 107 -8.48 -7.63 -3.48
N VAL A 108 -7.88 -6.50 -3.12
CA VAL A 108 -7.47 -5.43 -4.04
C VAL A 108 -6.13 -5.81 -4.66
N LYS A 109 -5.14 -6.08 -3.80
CA LYS A 109 -3.77 -6.42 -4.19
C LYS A 109 -3.08 -7.21 -3.09
N THR A 110 -2.33 -8.24 -3.47
CA THR A 110 -1.37 -8.91 -2.58
C THR A 110 0.04 -8.48 -2.93
N VAL A 111 0.77 -7.93 -1.95
CA VAL A 111 2.19 -7.60 -2.09
C VAL A 111 3.01 -8.80 -1.61
N ARG A 112 3.70 -9.43 -2.57
CA ARG A 112 4.68 -10.49 -2.32
C ARG A 112 6.00 -10.01 -2.92
N GLN A 113 6.85 -9.33 -2.14
CA GLN A 113 8.21 -9.05 -2.63
C GLN A 113 8.94 -10.38 -2.87
N ARG A 114 9.52 -10.52 -4.07
CA ARG A 114 10.23 -11.73 -4.48
C ARG A 114 11.66 -11.69 -3.96
N ARG A 115 11.97 -12.76 -3.21
CA ARG A 115 13.25 -13.27 -2.70
C ARG A 115 13.71 -12.70 -1.37
N ASP A 116 13.55 -13.56 -0.36
CA ASP A 116 14.57 -13.77 0.66
C ASP A 116 15.82 -14.32 -0.04
N VAL A 117 16.59 -13.49 -0.76
CA VAL A 117 17.95 -13.90 -1.17
C VAL A 117 18.79 -13.80 0.08
N GLU A 118 19.44 -14.89 0.46
CA GLU A 118 20.47 -14.87 1.50
C GLU A 118 21.51 -13.80 1.14
N GLY A 119 21.58 -12.73 1.95
CA GLY A 119 22.46 -11.58 1.72
C GLY A 119 21.86 -10.39 0.95
N ALA A 120 20.62 -10.44 0.47
CA ALA A 120 19.94 -9.24 -0.02
C ALA A 120 19.34 -8.46 1.16
N GLU A 121 19.70 -7.18 1.29
CA GLU A 121 19.02 -6.28 2.21
C GLU A 121 17.52 -6.27 1.92
N ARG A 122 16.70 -6.39 2.97
CA ARG A 122 15.25 -6.22 2.88
C ARG A 122 14.98 -4.75 2.57
N VAL A 123 14.93 -4.38 1.29
CA VAL A 123 14.65 -3.00 0.89
C VAL A 123 13.18 -2.68 1.20
N ILE A 124 12.98 -1.87 2.23
CA ILE A 124 11.68 -1.33 2.59
C ILE A 124 11.25 -0.38 1.47
N GLN A 125 10.13 -0.69 0.81
CA GLN A 125 9.49 0.28 -0.08
C GLN A 125 8.80 1.32 0.79
N PRO A 126 9.09 2.63 0.64
CA PRO A 126 8.55 3.67 1.51
C PRO A 126 7.05 3.91 1.31
N ALA A 127 6.52 3.55 0.14
CA ALA A 127 5.10 3.62 -0.15
C ALA A 127 4.69 2.56 -1.17
N PHE A 128 3.41 2.18 -1.12
CA PHE A 128 2.76 1.36 -2.12
C PHE A 128 1.58 2.13 -2.70
N ASP A 129 1.49 2.17 -4.03
CA ASP A 129 0.41 2.86 -4.72
C ASP A 129 -0.39 1.88 -5.58
N PHE A 130 -1.67 1.77 -5.27
CA PHE A 130 -2.62 0.84 -5.90
C PHE A 130 -3.63 1.64 -6.72
N GLY A 131 -3.19 2.13 -7.88
CA GLY A 131 -4.05 2.79 -8.87
C GLY A 131 -4.75 1.80 -9.82
N GLY A 132 -5.64 2.32 -10.68
CA GLY A 132 -6.35 1.53 -11.70
C GLY A 132 -7.42 0.58 -11.14
N ILE A 133 -7.77 0.74 -9.87
CA ILE A 133 -8.81 -0.03 -9.19
C ILE A 133 -10.19 0.63 -9.37
N ASN A 134 -11.26 -0.15 -9.20
CA ASN A 134 -12.62 0.36 -9.29
C ASN A 134 -13.59 -0.55 -8.53
N PHE A 135 -13.91 -0.17 -7.30
CA PHE A 135 -14.91 -0.83 -6.48
C PHE A 135 -15.59 0.18 -5.56
N GLU A 136 -16.71 -0.21 -4.99
CA GLU A 136 -17.43 0.57 -3.98
C GLU A 136 -17.32 -0.18 -2.66
N THR A 137 -16.92 0.52 -1.60
CA THR A 137 -16.78 -0.08 -0.27
C THR A 137 -16.87 1.00 0.80
N ASP A 138 -17.25 0.60 2.01
CA ASP A 138 -17.15 1.36 3.24
C ASP A 138 -15.92 0.93 4.07
N ARG A 139 -15.23 -0.16 3.71
CA ARG A 139 -14.19 -0.76 4.55
C ARG A 139 -12.99 -1.24 3.75
N ILE A 140 -11.81 -0.92 4.26
CA ILE A 140 -10.53 -1.38 3.74
C ILE A 140 -9.76 -2.08 4.85
N LEU A 141 -9.21 -3.25 4.54
CA LEU A 141 -8.39 -4.05 5.45
C LEU A 141 -7.00 -4.22 4.86
N ILE A 142 -5.97 -3.97 5.65
CA ILE A 142 -4.59 -4.32 5.36
C ILE A 142 -4.22 -5.47 6.28
N ASP A 143 -4.06 -6.66 5.69
CA ASP A 143 -3.74 -7.92 6.36
C ASP A 143 -2.24 -8.21 6.18
N VAL A 144 -1.46 -8.08 7.26
CA VAL A 144 0.00 -8.16 7.22
C VAL A 144 0.48 -9.55 7.61
N THR A 145 1.15 -10.20 6.66
CA THR A 145 1.69 -11.56 6.84
C THR A 145 3.18 -11.59 7.14
N ARG A 146 3.93 -10.56 6.74
CA ARG A 146 5.36 -10.38 7.07
C ARG A 146 5.75 -8.91 7.21
N THR A 147 6.62 -8.64 8.17
CA THR A 147 7.35 -7.37 8.29
C THR A 147 8.84 -7.59 8.03
N VAL A 148 9.59 -6.51 7.81
CA VAL A 148 11.06 -6.58 7.73
C VAL A 148 11.72 -6.84 9.08
N ASP A 149 11.02 -6.59 10.18
CA ASP A 149 11.51 -6.79 11.55
C ASP A 149 11.31 -8.24 12.03
N ASP A 150 10.50 -9.03 11.31
CA ASP A 150 10.26 -10.43 11.62
C ASP A 150 11.57 -11.25 11.67
N ILE A 151 11.69 -12.08 12.70
CA ILE A 151 12.86 -12.93 12.94
C ILE A 151 12.53 -14.37 12.58
N ILE A 152 13.50 -15.06 11.96
CA ILE A 152 13.41 -16.50 11.73
C ILE A 152 14.44 -17.18 12.62
N ILE A 153 13.98 -18.07 13.50
CA ILE A 153 14.85 -18.93 14.31
C ILE A 153 14.71 -20.39 13.87
N THR A 154 15.71 -21.21 14.18
CA THR A 154 15.67 -22.65 13.91
C THR A 154 15.58 -23.40 15.23
N LYS A 155 14.59 -24.29 15.36
CA LYS A 155 14.41 -25.19 16.50
C LYS A 155 14.50 -26.64 16.05
N SER A 156 14.90 -27.54 16.95
CA SER A 156 14.81 -29.00 16.73
C SER A 156 13.45 -29.58 17.11
N ALA A 157 12.65 -28.83 17.88
CA ALA A 157 11.27 -29.17 18.24
C ALA A 157 10.47 -27.86 18.37
N PRO A 158 9.34 -27.69 17.68
CA PRO A 158 8.49 -26.52 17.79
C PRO A 158 7.60 -26.58 19.04
N ASP A 159 7.29 -25.42 19.61
CA ASP A 159 6.26 -25.27 20.65
C ASP A 159 4.85 -25.26 20.03
N PRO A 160 3.76 -25.60 20.75
CA PRO A 160 2.41 -25.68 20.19
C PRO A 160 1.90 -24.41 19.48
N ASN A 161 2.38 -23.24 19.90
CA ASN A 161 1.99 -21.94 19.34
C ASN A 161 3.03 -21.37 18.36
N ASP A 162 4.09 -22.13 18.04
CA ASP A 162 5.11 -21.67 17.10
C ASP A 162 4.54 -21.59 15.68
N LYS A 163 4.79 -20.47 15.01
CA LYS A 163 4.49 -20.31 13.59
C LYS A 163 5.58 -20.95 12.74
N VAL A 164 5.46 -22.25 12.50
CA VAL A 164 6.36 -23.02 11.64
C VAL A 164 6.21 -22.57 10.18
N ILE A 165 7.29 -22.07 9.58
CA ILE A 165 7.31 -21.63 8.17
C ILE A 165 8.08 -22.60 7.26
N GLU A 166 8.92 -23.46 7.83
CA GLU A 166 9.68 -24.47 7.11
C GLU A 166 9.96 -25.66 8.03
N HIS A 167 9.92 -26.87 7.49
CA HIS A 167 10.32 -28.11 8.16
C HIS A 167 11.22 -28.89 7.20
N GLY A 168 12.36 -29.35 7.69
CA GLY A 168 13.30 -30.11 6.90
C GLY A 168 14.28 -30.92 7.73
N TRP A 169 15.23 -31.53 7.02
CA TRP A 169 16.28 -32.36 7.60
C TRP A 169 17.65 -31.78 7.27
N ARG A 170 18.55 -31.79 8.24
CA ARG A 170 19.94 -31.37 8.03
C ARG A 170 20.89 -32.32 8.74
N GLU A 171 22.02 -32.59 8.09
CA GLU A 171 23.10 -33.33 8.71
C GLU A 171 23.85 -32.46 9.72
N ILE A 172 23.89 -32.88 10.98
CA ILE A 172 24.64 -32.24 12.06
C ILE A 172 25.45 -33.31 12.78
N GLY A 173 26.78 -33.28 12.60
CA GLY A 173 27.69 -34.26 13.19
C GLY A 173 27.49 -35.68 12.66
N GLY A 174 27.30 -35.84 11.34
CA GLY A 174 27.15 -37.15 10.69
C GLY A 174 25.80 -37.84 10.93
N ARG A 175 24.82 -37.15 11.53
CA ARG A 175 23.47 -37.66 11.74
C ARG A 175 22.44 -36.70 11.17
N GLN A 176 21.41 -37.24 10.52
CA GLN A 176 20.25 -36.47 10.10
C GLN A 176 19.44 -36.05 11.33
N ARG A 177 19.14 -34.76 11.42
CA ARG A 177 18.26 -34.20 12.45
C ARG A 177 17.19 -33.35 11.79
N GLU A 178 15.98 -33.43 12.34
CA GLU A 178 14.89 -32.52 11.98
C GLU A 178 15.23 -31.11 12.42
N TYR A 179 14.81 -30.15 11.61
CA TYR A 179 14.80 -28.75 11.98
C TYR A 179 13.49 -28.09 11.54
N PHE A 180 13.08 -27.13 12.33
CA PHE A 180 11.89 -26.31 12.11
C PHE A 180 12.32 -24.86 12.08
N ARG A 181 11.96 -24.11 11.04
CA ARG A 181 12.14 -22.66 11.03
C ARG A 181 10.87 -22.02 11.53
N ILE A 182 11.02 -21.26 12.61
CA ILE A 182 9.91 -20.59 13.29
C ILE A 182 9.98 -19.11 12.97
N LEU A 183 8.85 -18.54 12.58
CA LEU A 183 8.67 -17.11 12.42
C LEU A 183 8.28 -16.50 13.77
N ILE A 184 9.13 -15.63 14.30
CA ILE A 184 8.78 -14.74 15.40
C ILE A 184 8.30 -13.44 14.77
N GLU A 185 6.99 -13.21 14.84
CA GLU A 185 6.37 -12.02 14.30
C GLU A 185 6.78 -10.78 15.12
N ARG A 186 6.99 -9.67 14.42
CA ARG A 186 7.12 -8.34 15.02
C ARG A 186 5.92 -7.47 14.63
N PRO A 187 5.65 -6.40 15.40
CA PRO A 187 4.55 -5.49 15.11
C PRO A 187 4.63 -4.95 13.68
N ALA A 188 3.47 -4.89 13.02
CA ALA A 188 3.35 -4.20 11.75
C ALA A 188 3.20 -2.70 12.00
N ARG A 189 3.81 -1.90 11.13
CA ARG A 189 3.87 -0.44 11.23
C ARG A 189 3.55 0.22 9.89
N VAL A 190 2.58 1.13 9.92
CA VAL A 190 2.12 1.91 8.76
C VAL A 190 2.08 3.38 9.18
N ARG A 191 2.55 4.27 8.32
CA ARG A 191 2.54 5.71 8.60
C ARG A 191 1.18 6.32 8.31
N GLU A 192 0.62 5.99 7.16
CA GLU A 192 -0.66 6.55 6.72
C GLU A 192 -1.25 5.70 5.60
N VAL A 193 -2.57 5.71 5.49
CA VAL A 193 -3.31 5.16 4.36
C VAL A 193 -4.17 6.24 3.75
N GLU A 194 -4.08 6.38 2.44
CA GLU A 194 -4.82 7.35 1.65
C GLU A 194 -5.74 6.62 0.67
N VAL A 195 -6.97 7.10 0.51
CA VAL A 195 -8.01 6.46 -0.31
C VAL A 195 -8.68 7.52 -1.17
N PHE A 196 -8.70 7.32 -2.48
CA PHE A 196 -9.19 8.32 -3.42
C PHE A 196 -10.19 7.73 -4.42
N GLY A 197 -11.16 8.55 -4.82
CA GLY A 197 -11.97 8.40 -6.02
C GLY A 197 -11.49 9.33 -7.14
N ILE A 198 -12.26 9.43 -8.23
CA ILE A 198 -12.05 10.48 -9.24
C ILE A 198 -12.72 11.75 -8.74
N ALA A 199 -12.08 12.90 -8.89
CA ALA A 199 -12.71 14.18 -8.63
C ALA A 199 -13.94 14.32 -9.55
N SER A 200 -15.12 14.47 -8.96
CA SER A 200 -16.29 14.90 -9.72
C SER A 200 -16.03 16.33 -10.17
N ALA A 201 -16.00 16.56 -11.50
CA ALA A 201 -16.01 17.91 -12.04
C ALA A 201 -17.17 18.67 -11.37
N SER A 202 -16.86 19.78 -10.72
CA SER A 202 -17.87 20.66 -10.11
C SER A 202 -18.86 21.08 -11.20
N SER A 203 -20.07 20.51 -11.15
CA SER A 203 -21.22 20.94 -11.94
C SER A 203 -22.01 22.00 -11.19
#